data_AF-A0A2E7T0Y9-F1
#
_entry.id   AF-A0A2E7T0Y9-F1
#
_cell.length_a   1.000
_cell.length_b   1.000
_cell.length_c   1.000
_cell.angle_alpha   90.00
_cell.angle_beta   90.00
_cell.angle_gamma   90.00
#
_symmetry.space_group_name_H-M   'P 1'
#
loop_
_entity.id
_entity.type
_entity.pdbx_description
1 polymer ?
#
loop_
_entity_poly.entity_id
_entity_poly.type
_entity_poly.pdbx_seq_one_letter_code
_entity_poly.pdbx_strand_id
1 'polypeptide(L)'
;MLMWAIPLFITTSTWFSYRSRRRWAYWPAAMIIAIAAVIFFLLFLANLYATLGGAAGGILFMLIMGYASFSSFQRVRYHFSPLYRQGYTTFVPTPEADLEEGEMLAACPSCMAVLAIRPDLLSPSDSCPHCNSPLVSKELAQRHGWEEE
;
A
#
# COMPACT_ATOMS: atom_id res chain seq x y z
N MET A 1 -2.54 -36.54 4.53
CA MET A 1 -3.19 -35.46 3.74
C MET A 1 -3.71 -34.30 4.59
N LEU A 2 -4.26 -34.52 5.79
CA LEU A 2 -4.85 -33.45 6.63
C LEU A 2 -3.89 -32.30 7.01
N MET A 3 -2.58 -32.56 7.09
CA MET A 3 -1.57 -31.57 7.49
C MET A 3 -1.53 -30.34 6.58
N TRP A 4 -1.81 -30.51 5.28
CA TRP A 4 -1.82 -29.41 4.30
C TRP A 4 -3.17 -28.71 4.19
N ALA A 5 -4.25 -29.32 4.71
CA ALA A 5 -5.59 -28.74 4.65
C ALA A 5 -5.73 -27.50 5.55
N ILE A 6 -5.05 -27.51 6.70
CA ILE A 6 -5.13 -26.41 7.68
C ILE A 6 -4.50 -25.11 7.14
N PRO A 7 -3.24 -25.11 6.64
CA PRO A 7 -2.67 -23.89 6.04
C PRO A 7 -3.46 -23.40 4.84
N LEU A 8 -3.95 -24.33 4.00
CA LEU A 8 -4.71 -24.01 2.80
C LEU A 8 -6.05 -23.34 3.16
N PHE A 9 -6.75 -23.84 4.17
CA PHE A 9 -7.98 -23.21 4.66
C PHE A 9 -7.73 -21.82 5.27
N ILE A 10 -6.69 -21.66 6.10
CA ILE A 10 -6.34 -20.38 6.72
C ILE A 10 -6.00 -19.33 5.65
N THR A 11 -5.16 -19.70 4.68
CA THR A 11 -4.71 -18.78 3.62
C THR A 11 -5.86 -18.41 2.68
N THR A 12 -6.69 -19.36 2.26
CA THR A 12 -7.84 -19.10 1.38
C THR A 12 -8.92 -18.27 2.07
N SER A 13 -9.24 -18.58 3.33
CA SER A 13 -10.19 -17.80 4.13
C SER A 13 -9.70 -16.37 4.36
N THR A 14 -8.41 -16.21 4.70
CA THR A 14 -7.80 -14.89 4.86
C THR A 14 -7.79 -14.13 3.54
N TRP A 15 -7.48 -14.78 2.42
CA TRP A 15 -7.53 -14.18 1.09
C TRP A 15 -8.93 -13.65 0.73
N PHE A 16 -9.95 -14.48 0.87
CA PHE A 16 -11.32 -14.08 0.54
C PHE A 16 -11.81 -12.95 1.46
N SER A 17 -11.47 -13.04 2.76
CA SER A 17 -11.79 -12.00 3.74
C SER A 17 -11.01 -10.70 3.49
N TYR A 18 -9.76 -10.81 3.03
CA TYR A 18 -8.92 -9.66 2.69
C TYR A 18 -9.45 -8.95 1.43
N ARG A 19 -9.82 -9.72 0.39
CA ARG A 19 -10.44 -9.24 -0.84
C ARG A 19 -11.78 -8.55 -0.59
N SER A 20 -12.58 -9.08 0.33
CA SER A 20 -13.84 -8.46 0.77
C SER A 20 -13.64 -7.32 1.78
N ARG A 21 -12.41 -6.84 1.97
CA ARG A 21 -12.02 -5.72 2.86
C ARG A 21 -12.54 -5.85 4.29
N ARG A 22 -12.67 -7.08 4.81
CA ARG A 22 -13.11 -7.30 6.19
C ARG A 22 -12.04 -6.80 7.16
N ARG A 23 -12.45 -5.97 8.14
CA ARG A 23 -11.54 -5.38 9.16
C ARG A 23 -10.66 -6.42 9.87
N TRP A 24 -11.20 -7.60 10.14
CA TRP A 24 -10.48 -8.70 10.80
C TRP A 24 -9.32 -9.26 9.97
N ALA A 25 -9.39 -9.18 8.63
CA ALA A 25 -8.46 -9.87 7.73
C ALA A 25 -7.19 -9.08 7.42
N TYR A 26 -7.17 -7.79 7.77
CA TYR A 26 -6.04 -6.90 7.51
C TYR A 26 -4.74 -7.38 8.16
N TRP A 27 -4.77 -7.59 9.47
CA TRP A 27 -3.61 -8.05 10.25
C TRP A 27 -3.21 -9.50 9.94
N PRO A 28 -4.14 -10.47 9.84
CA PRO A 28 -3.82 -11.82 9.39
C PRO A 28 -3.10 -11.86 8.03
N ALA A 29 -3.51 -11.04 7.05
CA ALA A 29 -2.83 -10.97 5.76
C ALA A 29 -1.38 -10.47 5.89
N ALA A 30 -1.16 -9.40 6.67
CA ALA A 30 0.17 -8.90 6.96
C ALA A 30 1.05 -9.95 7.66
N MET A 31 0.49 -10.69 8.62
CA MET A 31 1.18 -11.77 9.34
C MET A 31 1.58 -12.92 8.42
N ILE A 32 0.71 -13.35 7.50
CA ILE A 32 1.03 -14.41 6.54
C ILE A 32 2.22 -14.00 5.65
N ILE A 33 2.22 -12.76 5.14
CA ILE A 33 3.32 -12.26 4.31
C ILE A 33 4.61 -12.12 5.14
N ALA A 34 4.51 -11.72 6.40
CA ALA A 34 5.67 -11.64 7.30
C ALA A 34 6.27 -13.02 7.59
N ILE A 35 5.44 -14.02 7.87
CA ILE A 35 5.88 -15.40 8.05
C ILE A 35 6.54 -15.93 6.77
N ALA A 36 5.94 -15.66 5.60
CA ALA A 36 6.54 -16.04 4.32
C ALA A 36 7.91 -15.38 4.10
N ALA A 37 8.06 -14.10 4.44
CA ALA A 37 9.34 -13.40 4.37
C ALA A 37 10.41 -14.08 5.25
N VAL A 38 10.06 -14.45 6.49
CA VAL A 38 10.97 -15.16 7.39
C VAL A 38 11.34 -16.54 6.83
N ILE A 39 10.37 -17.30 6.30
CA ILE A 39 10.64 -18.61 5.69
C ILE A 39 11.58 -18.47 4.48
N PHE A 40 11.34 -17.52 3.58
CA PHE A 40 12.22 -17.28 2.45
C PHE A 40 13.61 -16.85 2.88
N PHE A 41 13.72 -16.06 3.95
CA PHE A 41 15.01 -15.67 4.51
C PHE A 41 15.79 -16.86 5.07
N LEU A 42 15.12 -17.76 5.80
CA LEU A 42 15.75 -19.00 6.30
C LEU A 42 16.19 -19.91 5.14
N LEU A 43 15.37 -20.03 4.09
CA LEU A 43 15.73 -20.78 2.88
C LEU A 43 16.91 -20.14 2.14
N PHE A 44 16.98 -18.81 2.09
CA PHE A 44 18.13 -18.09 1.57
C PHE A 44 19.41 -18.43 2.33
N LEU A 45 19.38 -18.40 3.67
CA LEU A 45 20.53 -18.74 4.50
C LEU A 45 20.98 -20.20 4.31
N ALA A 46 20.02 -21.13 4.22
CA ALA A 46 20.33 -22.55 3.97
C ALA A 46 21.00 -22.76 2.60
N ASN A 47 20.50 -22.09 1.55
CA ASN A 47 21.09 -22.17 0.22
C ASN A 47 22.46 -21.48 0.16
N LEU A 48 22.62 -20.33 0.83
CA LEU A 48 23.91 -19.65 0.96
C LEU A 48 24.95 -20.57 1.61
N TYR A 49 24.60 -21.24 2.73
CA TYR A 49 25.48 -22.20 3.39
C TYR A 49 25.88 -23.35 2.46
N ALA A 50 24.91 -23.94 1.74
CA ALA A 50 25.19 -25.03 0.79
C ALA A 50 26.10 -24.58 -0.36
N THR A 51 25.87 -23.38 -0.90
CA THR A 51 26.69 -22.82 -1.98
C THR A 51 28.11 -22.51 -1.52
N LEU A 52 28.31 -22.00 -0.30
CA LEU A 52 29.63 -21.81 0.30
C LEU A 52 30.38 -23.14 0.49
N GLY A 53 29.65 -24.23 0.73
CA GLY A 53 30.18 -25.60 0.80
C GLY A 53 30.52 -26.24 -0.55
N GLY A 54 30.41 -25.51 -1.67
CA GLY A 54 30.76 -26.00 -3.01
C GLY A 54 29.57 -26.48 -3.86
N ALA A 55 28.33 -26.40 -3.35
CA ALA A 55 27.13 -26.74 -4.12
C ALA A 55 26.73 -25.58 -5.06
N ALA A 56 27.48 -25.40 -6.15
CA ALA A 56 27.26 -24.34 -7.14
C ALA A 56 25.85 -24.36 -7.76
N GLY A 57 25.20 -25.52 -7.84
CA GLY A 57 23.82 -25.64 -8.33
C GLY A 57 22.77 -24.89 -7.50
N GLY A 58 23.09 -24.51 -6.26
CA GLY A 58 22.20 -23.79 -5.35
C GLY A 58 22.13 -22.28 -5.57
N ILE A 59 23.00 -21.70 -6.41
CA ILE A 59 23.13 -20.23 -6.56
C ILE A 59 21.81 -19.58 -7.03
N LEU A 60 21.14 -20.19 -8.02
CA LEU A 60 19.88 -19.64 -8.52
C LEU A 60 18.80 -19.64 -7.44
N PHE A 61 18.66 -20.74 -6.69
CA PHE A 61 17.70 -20.85 -5.60
C PHE A 61 18.04 -19.88 -4.46
N MET A 62 19.31 -19.71 -4.13
CA MET A 62 19.77 -18.69 -3.19
C MET A 62 19.27 -17.30 -3.62
N LEU A 63 19.55 -16.88 -4.85
CA LEU A 63 19.16 -15.56 -5.35
C LEU A 63 17.64 -15.34 -5.35
N ILE A 64 16.87 -16.33 -5.83
CA ILE A 64 15.40 -16.25 -5.86
C ILE A 64 14.83 -16.17 -4.44
N MET A 65 15.32 -16.97 -3.49
CA MET A 65 14.85 -16.93 -2.09
C MET A 65 15.22 -15.61 -1.41
N GLY A 66 16.42 -15.07 -1.69
CA GLY A 66 16.83 -13.76 -1.20
C GLY A 66 15.92 -12.64 -1.73
N TYR A 67 15.64 -12.64 -3.03
CA TYR A 67 14.72 -11.68 -3.64
C TYR A 67 13.27 -11.84 -3.14
N ALA A 68 12.79 -13.08 -2.98
CA ALA A 68 11.46 -13.37 -2.45
C ALA A 68 11.31 -12.87 -1.00
N SER A 69 12.34 -13.05 -0.17
CA SER A 69 12.38 -12.51 1.19
C SER A 69 12.33 -10.98 1.18
N PHE A 70 13.20 -10.33 0.39
CA PHE A 70 13.28 -8.87 0.29
C PHE A 70 11.97 -8.24 -0.18
N SER A 71 11.42 -8.75 -1.29
CA SER A 71 10.15 -8.27 -1.85
C SER A 71 8.96 -8.51 -0.91
N SER A 72 8.94 -9.64 -0.19
CA SER A 72 7.91 -9.92 0.82
C SER A 72 8.01 -8.95 2.00
N PHE A 73 9.21 -8.69 2.50
CA PHE A 73 9.44 -7.71 3.58
C PHE A 73 8.96 -6.31 3.19
N GLN A 74 9.24 -5.87 1.96
CA GLN A 74 8.76 -4.59 1.45
C GLN A 74 7.22 -4.53 1.41
N ARG A 75 6.54 -5.64 1.11
CA ARG A 75 5.07 -5.72 1.16
C ARG A 75 4.51 -5.63 2.58
N VAL A 76 5.18 -6.21 3.57
CA VAL A 76 4.79 -6.07 4.98
C VAL A 76 4.92 -4.61 5.41
N ARG A 77 5.98 -3.90 4.99
CA ARG A 77 6.20 -2.48 5.33
C ARG A 77 5.02 -1.59 4.98
N TYR A 78 4.34 -1.81 3.85
CA TYR A 78 3.16 -1.02 3.48
C TYR A 78 2.03 -1.14 4.50
N HIS A 79 1.86 -2.29 5.17
CA HIS A 79 0.83 -2.50 6.18
C HIS A 79 1.07 -1.69 7.48
N PHE A 80 2.29 -1.21 7.71
CA PHE A 80 2.59 -0.30 8.82
C PHE A 80 2.31 1.17 8.49
N SER A 81 2.10 1.51 7.22
CA SER A 81 1.77 2.89 6.85
C SER A 81 0.29 3.19 7.17
N PRO A 82 -0.01 4.32 7.85
CA PRO A 82 -1.39 4.67 8.19
C PRO A 82 -2.24 4.93 6.94
N LEU A 83 -1.62 5.43 5.86
CA LEU A 83 -2.28 5.68 4.57
C LEU A 83 -2.80 4.39 3.94
N TYR A 84 -1.99 3.32 3.90
CA TYR A 84 -2.42 2.03 3.36
C TYR A 84 -3.54 1.42 4.19
N ARG A 85 -3.46 1.54 5.53
CA ARG A 85 -4.51 1.08 6.44
C ARG A 85 -5.83 1.83 6.20
N GLN A 86 -5.78 3.15 6.06
CA GLN A 86 -6.96 3.98 5.78
C GLN A 86 -7.62 3.60 4.45
N GLY A 87 -6.83 3.43 3.38
CA GLY A 87 -7.35 2.99 2.07
C GLY A 87 -7.97 1.59 2.10
N TYR A 88 -7.52 0.72 3.01
CA TYR A 88 -8.11 -0.60 3.21
C TYR A 88 -9.42 -0.55 4.03
N THR A 89 -9.46 0.24 5.12
CA THR A 89 -10.59 0.24 6.08
C THR A 89 -11.72 1.20 5.73
N THR A 90 -11.40 2.32 5.08
CA THR A 90 -12.38 3.34 4.73
C THR A 90 -12.94 2.97 3.38
N PHE A 91 -14.18 2.45 3.38
CA PHE A 91 -15.00 2.56 2.19
C PHE A 91 -15.33 4.04 2.06
N VAL A 92 -14.55 4.76 1.25
CA VAL A 92 -15.06 5.97 0.63
C VAL A 92 -16.02 5.43 -0.42
N PRO A 93 -17.36 5.46 -0.22
CA PRO A 93 -18.22 5.35 -1.38
C PRO A 93 -17.67 6.41 -2.32
N THR A 94 -17.18 6.00 -3.49
CA THR A 94 -17.11 6.95 -4.59
C THR A 94 -18.53 7.54 -4.59
N PRO A 95 -18.71 8.82 -4.22
CA PRO A 95 -19.95 9.47 -4.57
C PRO A 95 -20.16 9.14 -6.04
N GLU A 96 -21.39 8.89 -6.48
CA GLU A 96 -21.74 9.07 -7.88
C GLU A 96 -21.57 10.57 -8.19
N ALA A 97 -20.33 11.05 -8.10
CA ALA A 97 -19.90 12.29 -8.65
C ALA A 97 -19.76 11.95 -10.12
N ASP A 98 -20.68 12.49 -10.90
CA ASP A 98 -20.53 12.65 -12.34
C ASP A 98 -19.32 13.57 -12.55
N LEU A 99 -18.12 12.99 -12.38
CA LEU A 99 -16.85 13.69 -12.51
C LEU A 99 -16.65 13.97 -13.99
N GLU A 100 -16.43 15.22 -14.33
CA GLU A 100 -16.03 15.55 -15.68
C GLU A 100 -14.64 14.98 -15.99
N GLU A 101 -14.32 14.85 -17.28
CA GLU A 101 -13.04 14.31 -17.72
C GLU A 101 -11.87 15.16 -17.13
N GLY A 102 -11.00 14.51 -16.34
CA GLY A 102 -9.89 15.16 -15.63
C GLY A 102 -10.19 15.58 -14.18
N GLU A 103 -11.42 15.44 -13.70
CA GLU A 103 -11.74 15.68 -12.29
C GLU A 103 -11.45 14.46 -11.40
N MET A 104 -10.97 14.73 -10.20
CA MET A 104 -10.76 13.74 -9.16
C MET A 104 -11.30 14.24 -7.82
N LEU A 105 -11.74 13.30 -6.99
CA LEU A 105 -12.19 13.62 -5.65
C LEU A 105 -11.00 13.80 -4.72
N ALA A 106 -10.89 14.97 -4.11
CA ALA A 106 -9.91 15.30 -3.09
C ALA A 106 -10.59 15.80 -1.82
N ALA A 107 -9.93 15.63 -0.69
CA ALA A 107 -10.37 16.20 0.58
C ALA A 107 -9.66 17.53 0.83
N CYS A 108 -10.39 18.56 1.26
CA CYS A 108 -9.78 19.81 1.72
C CYS A 108 -8.92 19.54 2.97
N PRO A 109 -7.67 20.05 3.03
CA PRO A 109 -6.77 19.82 4.16
C PRO A 109 -7.24 20.50 5.47
N SER A 110 -8.06 21.55 5.37
CA SER A 110 -8.50 22.33 6.54
C SER A 110 -9.80 21.83 7.16
N CYS A 111 -10.81 21.52 6.34
CA CYS A 111 -12.15 21.16 6.80
C CYS A 111 -12.58 19.73 6.47
N MET A 112 -11.76 18.97 5.72
CA MET A 112 -12.04 17.61 5.27
C MET A 112 -13.32 17.46 4.43
N ALA A 113 -13.85 18.56 3.87
CA ALA A 113 -14.89 18.49 2.86
C ALA A 113 -14.37 17.76 1.62
N VAL A 114 -15.22 16.94 0.99
CA VAL A 114 -14.91 16.22 -0.25
C VAL A 114 -15.27 17.13 -1.42
N LEU A 115 -14.31 17.38 -2.31
CA LEU A 115 -14.46 18.23 -3.50
C LEU A 115 -14.05 17.47 -4.74
N ALA A 116 -14.74 17.68 -5.85
CA ALA A 116 -14.23 17.37 -7.17
C ALA A 116 -13.28 18.49 -7.59
N ILE A 117 -12.02 18.15 -7.90
CA ILE A 117 -11.00 19.10 -8.34
C ILE A 117 -10.34 18.59 -9.62
N ARG A 118 -9.91 19.50 -10.49
CA ARG A 118 -9.02 19.20 -11.62
C ARG A 118 -7.60 19.65 -11.22
N PRO A 119 -6.68 18.74 -10.87
CA PRO A 119 -5.37 19.13 -10.33
C PRO A 119 -4.56 19.96 -11.32
N ASP A 120 -4.75 19.72 -12.62
CA ASP A 120 -4.05 20.43 -13.69
C ASP A 120 -4.46 21.91 -13.79
N LEU A 121 -5.59 22.30 -13.20
CA LEU A 121 -6.09 23.68 -13.18
C LEU A 121 -6.01 24.32 -11.79
N LEU A 122 -5.40 23.63 -10.81
CA LEU A 122 -5.35 24.12 -9.43
C LEU A 122 -4.28 25.22 -9.30
N SER A 123 -4.70 26.37 -8.80
CA SER A 123 -3.87 27.57 -8.61
C SER A 123 -3.72 27.93 -7.12
N PRO A 124 -2.70 28.71 -6.73
CA PRO A 124 -2.56 29.22 -5.35
C PRO A 124 -3.75 30.06 -4.88
N SER A 125 -4.47 30.69 -5.80
CA SER A 125 -5.66 31.50 -5.53
C SER A 125 -6.90 30.66 -5.18
N ASP A 126 -6.91 29.36 -5.50
CA ASP A 126 -8.08 28.53 -5.30
C ASP A 126 -8.34 28.23 -3.82
N SER A 127 -9.54 28.58 -3.39
CA SER A 127 -9.99 28.45 -2.01
C SER A 127 -11.14 27.46 -1.90
N CYS A 128 -11.21 26.76 -0.77
CA CYS A 128 -12.29 25.80 -0.54
C CYS A 128 -13.64 26.53 -0.38
N PRO A 129 -14.70 26.20 -1.15
CA PRO A 129 -16.01 26.82 -1.02
C PRO A 129 -16.69 26.59 0.34
N HIS A 130 -16.27 25.59 1.11
CA HIS A 130 -16.87 25.28 2.42
C HIS A 130 -16.25 26.06 3.59
N CYS A 131 -14.93 26.26 3.60
CA CYS A 131 -14.22 26.89 4.72
C CYS A 131 -13.37 28.09 4.32
N ASN A 132 -13.35 28.43 3.03
CA ASN A 132 -12.58 29.53 2.44
C ASN A 132 -11.07 29.48 2.71
N SER A 133 -10.53 28.31 3.10
CA SER A 133 -9.09 28.13 3.27
C SER A 133 -8.44 27.83 1.91
N PRO A 134 -7.18 28.26 1.69
CA PRO A 134 -6.46 27.96 0.45
C PRO A 134 -6.29 26.44 0.30
N LEU A 135 -6.53 25.93 -0.91
CA LEU A 135 -6.34 24.50 -1.23
C LEU A 135 -4.86 24.15 -1.45
N VAL A 136 -4.07 25.14 -1.89
CA VAL A 136 -2.63 25.05 -2.11
C VAL A 136 -1.93 25.75 -0.96
N SER A 137 -1.00 25.07 -0.27
CA SER A 137 -0.19 25.73 0.75
C SER A 137 0.86 26.64 0.12
N LYS A 138 1.21 27.74 0.78
CA LYS A 138 2.26 28.67 0.31
C LYS A 138 3.59 27.96 0.03
N GLU A 139 3.93 26.96 0.84
CA GLU A 139 5.14 26.15 0.65
C GLU A 139 5.09 25.29 -0.62
N LEU A 140 3.91 24.76 -0.98
CA LEU A 140 3.70 24.01 -2.22
C LEU A 140 3.79 24.95 -3.42
N ALA A 141 3.13 26.12 -3.34
CA ALA A 141 3.18 27.14 -4.38
C ALA A 141 4.61 27.59 -4.69
N GLN A 142 5.41 27.85 -3.65
CA GLN A 142 6.81 28.24 -3.79
C GLN A 142 7.65 27.15 -4.46
N ARG A 143 7.44 25.87 -4.12
CA ARG A 143 8.13 24.74 -4.77
C ARG A 143 7.81 24.60 -6.25
N HIS A 144 6.62 25.00 -6.67
CA HIS A 144 6.16 24.93 -8.05
C HIS A 144 6.36 26.24 -8.84
N GLY A 145 7.04 27.24 -8.25
CA GLY A 145 7.34 28.51 -8.93
C GLY A 145 6.11 29.37 -9.18
N TRP A 146 5.05 29.21 -8.38
CA TRP A 146 3.89 30.07 -8.42
C TRP A 146 4.19 31.32 -7.60
N GLU A 147 4.51 32.42 -8.28
CA GLU A 147 4.74 33.72 -7.65
C GLU A 147 3.39 34.30 -7.17
N GLU A 148 3.34 34.71 -5.89
CA GLU A 148 2.25 35.53 -5.37
C GLU A 148 2.39 36.92 -6.01
N GLU A 149 1.57 37.24 -7.03
CA GLU A 149 1.32 38.64 -7.45
C GLU A 149 0.54 39.39 -6.37
#